data_AF-M8BRC7-F1
#
_entry.id   AF-M8BRC7-F1
#
_cell.length_a   1.000
_cell.length_b   1.000
_cell.length_c   1.000
_cell.angle_alpha   90.00
_cell.angle_beta   90.00
_cell.angle_gamma   90.00
#
_symmetry.space_group_name_H-M   'P 1'
#
loop_
_entity.id
_entity.type
_entity.pdbx_description
1 polymer ?
#
loop_
_entity_poly.entity_id
_entity_poly.type
_entity_poly.pdbx_seq_one_letter_code
_entity_poly.pdbx_strand_id
1 'polypeptide(L)'
;MGFLGGVGWAIPVARVCQLYPNAAPSMLVPRFFKIFAQWKWPNPILLREIEHDDGGELALRLPVWDPRRNPRDKSHLMPVITPAYPCMNSCYNVSHATLRTITEQLQIGNGICQEILKAGGGGGANALTSLRENIL
;
A
#
# COMPACT_ATOMS: atom_id res chain seq x y z
N MET A 1 1.64 19.03 8.90
CA MET A 1 0.74 18.06 8.21
C MET A 1 1.60 16.98 7.56
N GLY A 2 1.34 15.70 7.84
CA GLY A 2 2.13 14.54 7.42
C GLY A 2 1.25 13.32 7.09
N PHE A 3 0.05 13.60 6.56
CA PHE A 3 -0.90 12.58 6.12
C PHE A 3 -0.83 12.40 4.59
N LEU A 4 -1.51 11.38 4.09
CA LEU A 4 -1.50 11.00 2.68
C LEU A 4 -2.24 12.03 1.83
N GLY A 5 -1.63 12.44 0.71
CA GLY A 5 -2.31 13.13 -0.38
C GLY A 5 -3.01 12.16 -1.34
N GLY A 6 -3.58 12.67 -2.43
CA GLY A 6 -4.34 11.87 -3.39
C GLY A 6 -3.56 10.68 -3.97
N VAL A 7 -2.33 10.91 -4.42
CA VAL A 7 -1.45 9.82 -4.93
C VAL A 7 -1.09 8.82 -3.81
N GLY A 8 -0.89 9.32 -2.58
CA GLY A 8 -0.61 8.50 -1.41
C GLY A 8 -1.72 7.49 -1.09
N TRP A 9 -2.98 7.82 -1.40
CA TRP A 9 -4.12 6.89 -1.28
C TRP A 9 -4.37 6.05 -2.53
N ALA A 10 -4.19 6.63 -3.72
CA ALA A 10 -4.47 5.95 -4.98
C ALA A 10 -3.60 4.70 -5.18
N ILE A 11 -2.32 4.76 -4.81
CA ILE A 11 -1.39 3.64 -4.96
C ILE A 11 -1.78 2.44 -4.08
N PRO A 12 -2.03 2.58 -2.76
CA PRO A 12 -2.56 1.51 -1.92
C PRO A 12 -3.87 0.91 -2.47
N VAL A 13 -4.80 1.73 -2.96
CA VAL A 13 -6.05 1.25 -3.59
C VAL A 13 -5.75 0.43 -4.85
N ALA A 14 -4.90 0.93 -5.74
CA ALA A 14 -4.50 0.21 -6.95
C ALA A 14 -3.82 -1.13 -6.61
N ARG A 15 -3.02 -1.19 -5.54
CA ARG A 15 -2.41 -2.45 -5.08
C ARG A 15 -3.45 -3.47 -4.67
N VAL A 16 -4.53 -3.05 -4.00
CA VAL A 16 -5.64 -3.93 -3.65
C VAL A 16 -6.35 -4.44 -4.89
N CYS A 17 -6.57 -3.59 -5.90
CA CYS A 17 -7.13 -4.01 -7.19
C CYS A 17 -6.25 -5.07 -7.88
N GLN A 18 -4.91 -4.94 -7.82
CA GLN A 18 -4.00 -5.95 -8.36
C GLN A 18 -4.10 -7.29 -7.63
N LEU A 19 -4.30 -7.28 -6.31
CA LEU A 19 -4.42 -8.50 -5.49
C LEU A 19 -5.78 -9.20 -5.68
N TYR A 20 -6.82 -8.47 -6.11
CA TYR A 20 -8.18 -8.98 -6.28
C TYR A 20 -8.77 -8.56 -7.64
N PRO A 21 -8.23 -9.04 -8.78
CA PRO A 21 -8.59 -8.56 -10.11
C PRO A 21 -10.06 -8.83 -10.50
N ASN A 22 -10.68 -9.86 -9.92
CA ASN A 22 -12.05 -10.27 -10.23
C ASN A 22 -13.06 -9.89 -9.12
N ALA A 23 -12.65 -9.12 -8.11
CA ALA A 23 -13.55 -8.73 -7.03
C ALA A 23 -14.51 -7.62 -7.48
N ALA A 24 -15.77 -7.72 -7.06
CA ALA A 24 -16.71 -6.62 -7.21
C ALA A 24 -16.23 -5.38 -6.43
N PRO A 25 -16.52 -4.15 -6.90
CA PRO A 25 -16.10 -2.93 -6.21
C PRO A 25 -16.50 -2.86 -4.74
N SER A 26 -17.67 -3.40 -4.38
CA SER A 26 -18.16 -3.49 -3.00
C SER A 26 -17.26 -4.33 -2.07
N MET A 27 -16.50 -5.27 -2.64
CA MET A 27 -15.57 -6.11 -1.90
C MET A 27 -14.18 -5.49 -1.78
N LEU A 28 -13.81 -4.50 -2.61
CA LEU A 28 -12.48 -3.90 -2.59
C LEU A 28 -12.23 -3.06 -1.32
N VAL A 29 -13.25 -2.34 -0.83
CA VAL A 29 -13.13 -1.50 0.37
C VAL A 29 -12.83 -2.32 1.63
N PRO A 30 -13.59 -3.39 1.96
CA PRO A 30 -13.23 -4.27 3.08
C PRO A 30 -11.85 -4.92 2.94
N ARG A 31 -11.44 -5.26 1.70
CA ARG A 31 -10.11 -5.86 1.43
C ARG A 31 -8.99 -4.86 1.66
N PHE A 32 -9.19 -3.59 1.28
CA PHE A 32 -8.26 -2.50 1.53
C PHE A 32 -7.97 -2.37 3.02
N PHE A 33 -9.01 -2.22 3.84
CA PHE A 33 -8.83 -2.08 5.29
C PHE A 33 -8.22 -3.33 5.91
N LYS A 34 -8.63 -4.53 5.50
CA LYS A 34 -8.04 -5.78 5.99
C LYS A 34 -6.54 -5.87 5.72
N ILE A 35 -6.11 -5.54 4.51
CA ILE A 35 -4.69 -5.58 4.12
C ILE A 35 -3.91 -4.54 4.91
N PHE A 36 -4.33 -3.27 4.86
CA PHE A 36 -3.51 -2.18 5.41
C PHE A 36 -3.59 -2.04 6.93
N ALA A 37 -4.62 -2.59 7.58
CA ALA A 37 -4.62 -2.77 9.03
C ALA A 37 -3.49 -3.72 9.48
N GLN A 38 -3.19 -4.77 8.69
CA GLN A 38 -2.20 -5.78 9.03
C GLN A 38 -0.83 -5.54 8.36
N TRP A 39 -0.68 -4.43 7.65
CA TRP A 39 0.53 -4.13 6.90
C TRP A 39 1.72 -3.87 7.82
N LYS A 40 2.84 -4.54 7.54
CA LYS A 40 4.06 -4.45 8.34
C LYS A 40 4.92 -3.28 7.88
N TRP A 41 4.59 -2.08 8.32
CA TRP A 41 5.44 -0.92 8.09
C TRP A 41 6.87 -1.14 8.64
N PRO A 42 7.94 -0.73 7.92
CA PRO A 42 7.95 0.12 6.73
C PRO A 42 8.05 -0.64 5.39
N ASN A 43 7.50 -1.85 5.26
CA ASN A 43 7.48 -2.56 3.96
C ASN A 43 6.83 -1.66 2.87
N PRO A 44 7.48 -1.47 1.71
CA PRO A 44 7.00 -0.53 0.71
C PRO A 44 5.79 -1.08 -0.05
N ILE A 45 4.85 -0.20 -0.39
CA ILE A 45 3.78 -0.51 -1.32
C ILE A 45 4.28 -0.22 -2.74
N LEU A 46 4.38 -1.27 -3.54
CA LEU A 46 4.82 -1.23 -4.94
C LEU A 46 3.70 -1.73 -5.86
N LEU A 47 3.45 -1.02 -6.97
CA LEU A 47 2.57 -1.48 -8.05
C LEU A 47 3.31 -2.29 -9.12
N ARG A 48 4.62 -2.10 -9.21
CA ARG A 48 5.54 -2.79 -10.11
C ARG A 48 6.94 -2.78 -9.51
N GLU A 49 7.84 -3.55 -10.09
CA GLU A 49 9.26 -3.50 -9.74
C GLU A 49 9.85 -2.12 -10.04
N ILE A 50 10.77 -1.69 -9.18
CA ILE A 50 11.49 -0.42 -9.32
C ILE A 50 12.56 -0.59 -10.39
N GLU A 51 12.47 0.21 -11.44
CA GLU A 51 13.46 0.27 -12.50
C GLU A 51 14.56 1.28 -12.14
N HIS A 52 15.81 0.87 -12.35
CA HIS A 52 16.97 1.75 -12.25
C HIS A 52 17.54 1.98 -13.65
N ASP A 53 17.75 3.24 -14.00
CA ASP A 53 18.38 3.64 -15.26
C ASP A 53 19.89 3.86 -15.04
N ASP A 54 20.58 2.76 -14.75
CA ASP A 54 22.01 2.74 -14.42
C ASP A 54 22.92 2.47 -15.65
N GLY A 55 22.37 2.30 -16.87
CA GLY A 55 23.12 1.78 -18.03
C GLY A 55 22.99 2.59 -19.34
N GLY A 56 24.12 2.78 -20.03
CA GLY A 56 24.19 3.40 -21.37
C GLY A 56 24.56 4.89 -21.39
N GLU A 57 24.86 5.42 -22.59
CA GLU A 57 25.20 6.84 -22.80
C GLU A 57 23.98 7.78 -22.66
N LEU A 58 22.77 7.24 -22.86
CA LEU A 58 21.49 7.96 -22.81
C LEU A 58 20.79 7.86 -21.43
N ALA A 59 21.39 7.19 -20.45
CA ALA A 59 20.80 7.04 -19.12
C ALA A 59 20.64 8.39 -18.43
N LEU A 60 19.45 8.67 -17.92
CA LEU A 60 19.13 9.91 -17.20
C LEU A 60 19.72 9.96 -15.79
N ARG A 61 20.00 8.78 -15.20
CA ARG A 61 20.64 8.62 -13.87
C ARG A 61 19.98 9.46 -12.77
N LEU A 62 18.67 9.67 -12.85
CA LEU A 62 17.88 10.40 -11.87
C LEU A 62 17.79 9.63 -10.55
N PRO A 63 17.60 10.33 -9.41
CA PRO A 63 17.48 9.68 -8.11
C PRO A 63 16.20 8.84 -8.06
N VAL A 64 16.37 7.54 -7.77
CA VAL A 64 15.27 6.58 -7.57
C VAL A 64 15.25 6.17 -6.11
N TRP A 65 14.06 6.06 -5.51
CA TRP A 65 13.88 5.59 -4.14
C TRP A 65 14.45 4.18 -3.99
N ASP A 66 15.46 4.03 -3.13
CA ASP A 66 16.08 2.74 -2.84
C ASP A 66 16.64 2.71 -1.40
N PRO A 67 15.97 2.00 -0.47
CA PRO A 67 16.41 1.93 0.93
C PRO A 67 17.73 1.14 1.11
N ARG A 68 18.20 0.44 0.08
CA ARG A 68 19.48 -0.30 0.08
C ARG A 68 20.64 0.62 -0.27
N ARG A 69 20.42 1.62 -1.14
CA ARG A 69 21.44 2.57 -1.62
C ARG A 69 21.44 3.88 -0.83
N ASN A 70 20.29 4.31 -0.32
CA ASN A 70 20.13 5.62 0.30
C ASN A 70 19.65 5.52 1.77
N PRO A 71 20.48 5.95 2.75
CA PRO A 71 20.10 5.97 4.16
C PRO A 71 18.85 6.80 4.47
N ARG A 72 18.59 7.87 3.70
CA ARG A 72 17.36 8.67 3.84
C ARG A 72 16.13 7.83 3.52
N ASP A 73 16.16 7.09 2.43
CA ASP A 73 15.06 6.23 1.99
C ASP A 73 14.81 5.09 2.98
N LYS A 74 15.87 4.54 3.58
CA LYS A 74 15.80 3.54 4.65
C LYS A 74 15.07 4.03 5.90
N SER A 75 15.06 5.34 6.13
CA SER A 75 14.40 5.95 7.31
C SER A 75 12.91 6.24 7.11
N HIS A 76 12.37 6.06 5.89
CA HIS A 76 10.95 6.31 5.62
C HIS A 76 10.04 5.32 6.36
N LEU A 77 9.02 5.85 7.02
CA LEU A 77 8.13 5.08 7.90
C LEU A 77 6.97 4.39 7.17
N MET A 78 6.49 5.00 6.09
CA MET A 78 5.33 4.52 5.31
C MET A 78 5.60 4.66 3.81
N PRO A 79 6.45 3.82 3.20
CA PRO A 79 6.84 4.01 1.81
C PRO A 79 5.71 3.62 0.86
N VAL A 80 5.22 4.60 0.09
CA VAL A 80 4.22 4.43 -0.97
C VAL A 80 4.84 4.92 -2.27
N ILE A 81 5.24 4.00 -3.15
CA ILE A 81 6.19 4.31 -4.22
C ILE A 81 5.45 4.61 -5.53
N THR A 82 5.75 5.75 -6.15
CA THR A 82 5.24 6.09 -7.48
C THR A 82 5.77 5.10 -8.51
N PRO A 83 4.94 4.59 -9.42
CA PRO A 83 5.35 3.51 -10.33
C PRO A 83 6.15 3.98 -11.55
N ALA A 84 6.12 5.27 -11.88
CA ALA A 84 6.83 5.81 -13.03
C ALA A 84 8.24 6.25 -12.65
N TYR A 85 9.21 6.04 -13.55
CA TYR A 85 10.58 6.50 -13.38
C TYR A 85 10.66 8.04 -13.37
N PRO A 86 11.45 8.66 -12.45
CA PRO A 86 12.10 8.02 -11.32
C PRO A 86 11.09 7.68 -10.20
N CYS A 87 11.12 6.45 -9.70
CA CYS A 87 10.21 6.01 -8.63
C CYS A 87 10.56 6.74 -7.32
N MET A 88 9.56 7.32 -6.65
CA MET A 88 9.73 8.13 -5.44
C MET A 88 8.69 7.80 -4.37
N ASN A 89 9.03 8.00 -3.10
CA ASN A 89 8.06 7.86 -2.00
C ASN A 89 7.08 9.05 -1.98
N SER A 90 5.79 8.80 -2.19
CA SER A 90 4.73 9.82 -2.12
C SER A 90 4.37 10.22 -0.68
N CYS A 91 4.78 9.44 0.31
CA CYS A 91 4.41 9.61 1.73
C CYS A 91 5.64 9.94 2.61
N TYR A 92 6.62 10.65 2.05
CA TYR A 92 7.89 10.99 2.74
C TYR A 92 7.71 11.93 3.96
N ASN A 93 6.59 12.65 4.04
CA ASN A 93 6.26 13.52 5.18
C ASN A 93 5.57 12.79 6.35
N VAL A 94 5.34 11.48 6.24
CA VAL A 94 4.74 10.70 7.33
C VAL A 94 5.72 10.61 8.49
N SER A 95 5.26 11.04 9.66
CA SER A 95 5.96 10.97 10.94
C SER A 95 5.44 9.80 11.79
N HIS A 96 6.14 9.45 12.87
CA HIS A 96 5.66 8.41 13.80
C HIS A 96 4.26 8.70 14.36
N ALA A 97 3.98 9.97 14.69
CA ALA A 97 2.67 10.37 15.21
C ALA A 97 1.56 10.19 14.17
N THR A 98 1.80 10.62 12.93
CA THR A 98 0.80 10.48 11.85
C THR A 98 0.65 9.02 11.41
N LEU A 99 1.73 8.24 11.36
CA LEU A 99 1.67 6.79 11.10
C LEU A 99 0.82 6.08 12.15
N ARG A 100 0.99 6.42 13.43
CA ARG A 100 0.17 5.85 14.52
C ARG A 100 -1.31 6.12 14.26
N THR A 101 -1.69 7.37 13.99
CA THR A 101 -3.07 7.73 13.68
C THR A 101 -3.58 6.99 12.45
N ILE A 102 -2.82 6.95 11.35
CA ILE A 102 -3.20 6.24 10.12
C ILE A 102 -3.46 4.75 10.42
N THR A 103 -2.55 4.09 11.14
CA THR A 103 -2.65 2.67 11.47
C THR A 103 -3.86 2.39 12.36
N GLU A 104 -4.13 3.24 13.35
CA GLU A 104 -5.32 3.16 14.20
C GLU A 104 -6.61 3.31 13.40
N GLN A 105 -6.68 4.29 12.48
CA GLN A 105 -7.85 4.47 11.62
C GLN A 105 -8.05 3.31 10.64
N LEU A 106 -6.97 2.72 10.12
CA LEU A 106 -7.06 1.51 9.27
C LEU A 106 -7.61 0.32 10.06
N GLN A 107 -7.22 0.16 11.33
CA GLN A 107 -7.75 -0.89 12.21
C GLN A 107 -9.24 -0.69 12.51
N ILE A 108 -9.66 0.54 12.85
CA ILE A 108 -11.07 0.88 13.07
C ILE A 108 -11.89 0.61 11.80
N GLY A 109 -11.41 1.08 10.64
CA GLY A 109 -12.07 0.85 9.36
C GLY A 109 -12.21 -0.63 9.02
N ASN A 110 -11.21 -1.45 9.35
CA ASN A 110 -11.31 -2.90 9.21
C ASN A 110 -12.41 -3.48 10.10
N GLY A 111 -12.49 -3.09 11.37
CA GLY A 111 -13.55 -3.52 12.29
C GLY A 111 -14.95 -3.25 11.74
N ILE A 112 -15.20 -2.01 11.31
CA ILE A 112 -16.48 -1.60 10.72
C ILE A 112 -16.79 -2.41 9.44
N CYS A 113 -15.82 -2.59 8.56
CA CYS A 113 -16.02 -3.38 7.35
C CYS A 113 -16.37 -4.84 7.65
N GLN A 114 -15.76 -5.45 8.67
CA GLN A 114 -16.11 -6.82 9.08
C GLN A 114 -17.54 -6.90 9.61
N GLU A 115 -18.01 -5.89 10.35
CA GLU A 115 -19.39 -5.83 10.83
C GLU A 115 -20.39 -5.73 9.68
N ILE A 116 -20.14 -4.84 8.71
CA ILE A 116 -20.98 -4.69 7.51
C ILE A 116 -21.06 -6.00 6.72
N LEU A 117 -19.93 -6.68 6.53
CA LEU A 117 -19.90 -7.96 5.82
C LEU A 117 -20.67 -9.07 6.54
N LYS A 118 -20.65 -9.08 7.89
CA LYS A 118 -21.44 -10.02 8.69
C LYS A 118 -22.94 -9.71 8.62
N ALA A 119 -23.31 -8.44 8.73
CA ALA A 119 -24.70 -7.98 8.69
C ALA A 119 -25.35 -8.18 7.29
N GLY A 120 -24.57 -8.08 6.22
CA GLY A 120 -25.00 -8.35 4.84
C GLY A 120 -24.98 -9.82 4.42
N GLY A 121 -24.80 -10.76 5.34
CA GLY A 121 -24.46 -12.17 5.12
C GLY A 121 -25.55 -13.09 4.53
N GLY A 122 -26.14 -12.71 3.40
CA GLY A 122 -27.03 -13.55 2.58
C GLY A 122 -26.43 -14.11 1.28
N GLY A 123 -25.14 -13.89 0.93
CA GLY A 123 -24.70 -14.28 -0.42
C GLY A 123 -23.22 -14.31 -0.80
N GLY A 124 -22.28 -14.57 0.12
CA GLY A 124 -20.85 -14.56 -0.28
C GLY A 124 -19.87 -15.32 0.60
N ALA A 125 -20.34 -16.24 1.45
CA ALA A 125 -19.50 -16.92 2.44
C ALA A 125 -18.48 -17.92 1.85
N ASN A 126 -18.52 -18.24 0.55
CA ASN A 126 -17.67 -19.28 -0.05
C ASN A 126 -16.54 -18.72 -0.92
N ALA A 127 -15.56 -18.03 -0.31
CA ALA A 127 -14.25 -17.79 -0.95
C ALA A 127 -13.11 -17.44 0.03
N LEU A 128 -13.26 -17.71 1.35
CA LEU A 128 -12.36 -17.16 2.37
C LEU A 128 -11.31 -18.13 2.93
N THR A 129 -11.09 -19.30 2.32
CA THR A 129 -10.22 -20.32 2.92
C THR A 129 -9.05 -20.81 2.07
N SER A 130 -8.58 -20.07 1.06
CA SER A 130 -7.25 -20.37 0.50
C SER A 130 -6.62 -19.16 -0.15
N LEU A 131 -5.67 -18.56 0.57
CA LEU A 131 -4.46 -17.92 0.05
C LEU A 131 -3.69 -17.46 1.28
N ARG A 132 -3.08 -18.45 1.95
CA ARG A 132 -2.00 -18.19 2.88
C ARG A 132 -0.70 -18.02 2.09
N GLU A 133 0.09 -17.09 2.62
CA GLU A 133 1.54 -17.03 2.61
C GLU A 133 2.23 -16.42 1.36
N ASN A 134 3.06 -15.41 1.66
CA ASN A 134 4.12 -14.80 0.85
C ASN A 134 3.87 -13.53 0.01
N ILE A 135 2.95 -12.64 0.39
CA ILE A 135 3.00 -11.24 -0.13
C ILE A 135 2.53 -10.21 0.92
N LEU A 136 3.14 -10.19 2.11
CA LEU A 136 3.15 -9.06 3.06
C LEU A 136 4.53 -8.88 3.68
#